data_AF-A0A1A8LIW6-F1
#
_entry.id   AF-A0A1A8LIW6-F1
#
_cell.length_a   1.000
_cell.length_b   1.000
_cell.length_c   1.000
_cell.angle_alpha   90.00
_cell.angle_beta   90.00
_cell.angle_gamma   90.00
#
_symmetry.space_group_name_H-M   'P 1'
#
loop_
_entity.id
_entity.type
_entity.pdbx_description
1 polymer ?
#
loop_
_entity_poly.entity_id
_entity_poly.type
_entity_poly.pdbx_seq_one_letter_code
_entity_poly.pdbx_strand_id
1 'polypeptide(L)'
;MPLFGKPHKSPADIVKTLKENLAILVKHDKKADKASDEVSKCLVSMKEILYGSNDKEPHTETVAQLAQELYNSGLLISLVENLQVIDFEGKKDVCQIFNNILRRQIGTRCPTVEYFCSHQEVLFILLKGYETPQVALNCGIMLRECIRHEPLAKIVLHSDDFHNFFGYVEMSTFD
;
A
#
# COMPACT_ATOMS: atom_id res chain seq x y z
N MET A 1 -39.98 -4.31 -0.68
CA MET A 1 -39.09 -5.42 -0.30
C MET A 1 -37.74 -4.81 0.06
N PRO A 2 -37.17 -5.06 1.26
CA PRO A 2 -35.96 -4.38 1.68
C PRO A 2 -34.75 -4.92 0.92
N LEU A 3 -34.02 -4.01 0.26
CA LEU A 3 -32.71 -4.22 -0.33
C LEU A 3 -31.70 -4.42 0.81
N PHE A 4 -31.46 -5.67 1.22
CA PHE A 4 -30.33 -6.02 2.07
C PHE A 4 -29.03 -5.90 1.26
N GLY A 5 -28.54 -4.66 1.08
CA GLY A 5 -27.13 -4.44 0.78
C GLY A 5 -26.32 -4.89 1.99
N LYS A 6 -25.23 -5.65 1.78
CA LYS A 6 -24.27 -5.98 2.84
C LYS A 6 -23.89 -4.68 3.57
N PRO A 7 -23.70 -4.68 4.90
CA PRO A 7 -23.26 -3.49 5.61
C PRO A 7 -21.91 -3.06 5.01
N HIS A 8 -21.89 -1.91 4.32
CA HIS A 8 -20.64 -1.31 3.87
C HIS A 8 -19.86 -0.91 5.12
N LYS A 9 -18.74 -1.59 5.38
CA LYS A 9 -17.81 -1.20 6.44
C LYS A 9 -17.32 0.22 6.14
N SER A 10 -17.24 1.06 7.17
CA SER A 10 -16.69 2.41 7.01
C SER A 10 -15.20 2.34 6.65
N PRO A 11 -14.61 3.36 5.99
CA PRO A 11 -13.18 3.37 5.71
C PRO A 11 -12.31 3.16 6.97
N ALA A 12 -12.71 3.75 8.10
CA ALA A 12 -12.04 3.57 9.39
C ALA A 12 -12.11 2.12 9.88
N ASP A 13 -13.26 1.47 9.76
CA ASP A 13 -13.40 0.05 10.14
C ASP A 13 -12.56 -0.86 9.25
N ILE A 14 -12.48 -0.56 7.94
CA ILE A 14 -11.66 -1.34 7.00
C ILE A 14 -10.17 -1.19 7.35
N VAL A 15 -9.70 0.04 7.57
CA VAL A 15 -8.31 0.32 7.97
C VAL A 15 -7.97 -0.38 9.28
N LYS A 16 -8.84 -0.26 10.29
CA LYS A 16 -8.64 -0.91 11.59
C LYS A 16 -8.61 -2.44 11.46
N THR A 17 -9.59 -3.02 10.77
CA THR A 17 -9.66 -4.48 10.55
C THR A 17 -8.42 -4.99 9.81
N LEU A 18 -7.98 -4.28 8.78
CA LEU A 18 -6.80 -4.66 8.00
C LEU A 18 -5.54 -4.61 8.87
N LYS A 19 -5.36 -3.56 9.67
CA LYS A 19 -4.21 -3.43 10.58
C LYS A 19 -4.16 -4.55 11.63
N GLU A 20 -5.31 -4.88 12.24
CA GLU A 20 -5.41 -5.94 13.24
C GLU A 20 -5.09 -7.32 12.64
N ASN A 21 -5.65 -7.65 11.48
CA ASN A 21 -5.41 -8.95 10.83
C ASN A 21 -4.00 -9.06 10.26
N LEU A 22 -3.43 -7.97 9.73
CA LEU A 22 -2.03 -7.96 9.30
C LEU A 22 -1.10 -8.27 10.47
N ALA A 23 -1.35 -7.71 11.66
CA ALA A 23 -0.57 -8.02 12.85
C ALA A 23 -0.67 -9.50 13.28
N ILE A 24 -1.79 -10.17 13.00
CA ILE A 24 -1.95 -11.62 13.24
C ILE A 24 -1.11 -12.42 12.23
N LEU A 25 -1.12 -12.03 10.96
CA LEU A 25 -0.31 -12.69 9.92
C LEU A 25 1.19 -12.60 10.23
N VAL A 26 1.67 -11.44 10.64
CA VAL A 26 3.08 -11.22 11.02
C VAL A 26 3.50 -12.11 12.21
N LYS A 27 2.59 -12.36 13.15
CA LYS A 27 2.86 -13.22 14.31
C LYS A 27 2.82 -14.73 13.99
N HIS A 28 2.43 -15.12 12.77
CA HIS A 28 2.26 -16.53 12.37
C HIS A 28 1.42 -17.35 13.37
N ASP A 29 0.32 -16.77 13.86
CA ASP A 29 -0.58 -17.42 14.82
C ASP A 29 -1.46 -18.51 14.16
N LYS A 30 -2.02 -19.44 14.93
CA LYS A 30 -2.92 -20.52 14.45
C LYS A 30 -4.19 -20.01 13.75
N LYS A 31 -4.46 -18.70 13.81
CA LYS A 31 -5.57 -18.02 13.13
C LYS A 31 -5.18 -17.38 11.79
N ALA A 32 -3.96 -17.64 11.28
CA ALA A 32 -3.41 -17.01 10.08
C ALA A 32 -4.32 -17.17 8.84
N ASP A 33 -4.92 -18.34 8.61
CA ASP A 33 -5.78 -18.54 7.42
C ASP A 33 -7.00 -17.60 7.43
N LYS A 34 -7.67 -17.48 8.58
CA LYS A 34 -8.81 -16.55 8.74
C LYS A 34 -8.38 -15.10 8.62
N ALA A 35 -7.20 -14.76 9.15
CA ALA A 35 -6.65 -13.42 9.04
C ALA A 35 -6.31 -13.08 7.57
N SER A 36 -5.76 -14.04 6.83
CA SER A 36 -5.44 -13.89 5.40
C SER A 36 -6.69 -13.58 4.59
N ASP A 37 -7.76 -14.37 4.77
CA ASP A 37 -9.03 -14.14 4.10
C ASP A 37 -9.61 -12.74 4.39
N GLU A 38 -9.47 -12.27 5.64
CA GLU A 38 -9.97 -10.95 6.04
C GLU A 38 -9.10 -9.81 5.50
N VAL A 39 -7.77 -10.00 5.43
CA VAL A 39 -6.85 -9.08 4.77
C VAL A 39 -7.24 -8.92 3.29
N SER A 40 -7.40 -10.02 2.56
CA SER A 40 -7.75 -9.97 1.13
C SER A 40 -9.10 -9.29 0.90
N LYS A 41 -10.11 -9.56 1.73
CA LYS A 41 -11.40 -8.85 1.66
C LYS A 41 -11.27 -7.35 1.91
N CYS A 42 -10.48 -6.95 2.92
CA CYS A 42 -10.28 -5.54 3.23
C CYS A 42 -9.56 -4.81 2.10
N LEU A 43 -8.53 -5.43 1.50
CA LEU A 43 -7.82 -4.88 0.35
C LEU A 43 -8.75 -4.69 -0.85
N VAL A 44 -9.59 -5.68 -1.17
CA VAL A 44 -10.59 -5.56 -2.23
C VAL A 44 -11.58 -4.41 -1.94
N SER A 45 -12.10 -4.30 -0.70
CA SER A 45 -12.99 -3.20 -0.33
C SER A 45 -12.32 -1.83 -0.41
N MET A 46 -11.04 -1.71 -0.01
CA MET A 46 -10.28 -0.47 -0.18
C MET A 46 -10.13 -0.12 -1.67
N LYS A 47 -9.83 -1.11 -2.51
CA LYS A 47 -9.72 -0.92 -3.96
C LYS A 47 -11.04 -0.46 -4.57
N GLU A 48 -12.17 -1.05 -4.19
CA GLU A 48 -13.50 -0.62 -4.64
C GLU A 48 -13.80 0.84 -4.24
N ILE A 49 -13.38 1.28 -3.04
CA ILE A 49 -13.50 2.69 -2.64
C ILE A 49 -12.68 3.61 -3.54
N LEU A 50 -11.48 3.19 -3.94
CA LEU A 50 -10.53 4.01 -4.70
C LEU A 50 -10.78 4.05 -6.21
N TYR A 51 -11.27 2.94 -6.79
CA TYR A 51 -11.50 2.80 -8.23
C TYR A 51 -12.98 2.85 -8.60
N GLY A 52 -13.88 2.76 -7.64
CA GLY A 52 -15.31 2.59 -7.88
C GLY A 52 -15.69 1.13 -8.17
N SER A 53 -16.98 0.87 -8.26
CA SER A 53 -17.55 -0.45 -8.57
C SER A 53 -18.51 -0.35 -9.76
N ASN A 54 -18.43 -1.29 -10.71
CA ASN A 54 -19.39 -1.54 -11.80
C ASN A 54 -20.33 -0.35 -12.11
N ASP A 55 -19.79 0.65 -12.81
CA ASP A 55 -20.48 1.87 -13.31
C ASP A 55 -20.67 3.05 -12.36
N LYS A 56 -20.05 3.06 -11.17
CA LYS A 56 -20.03 4.25 -10.29
C LYS A 56 -18.62 4.76 -10.03
N GLU A 57 -18.41 6.04 -10.31
CA GLU A 57 -17.18 6.74 -9.92
C GLU A 57 -17.00 6.73 -8.39
N PRO A 58 -15.75 6.68 -7.89
CA PRO A 58 -15.47 6.68 -6.48
C PRO A 58 -15.96 7.99 -5.82
N HIS A 59 -16.67 7.86 -4.69
CA HIS A 59 -17.11 9.00 -3.92
C HIS A 59 -15.92 9.73 -3.29
N THR A 60 -15.70 10.98 -3.69
CA THR A 60 -14.54 11.80 -3.30
C THR A 60 -14.39 11.95 -1.78
N GLU A 61 -15.50 12.05 -1.05
CA GLU A 61 -15.53 12.12 0.41
C GLU A 61 -15.02 10.82 1.05
N THR A 62 -15.50 9.67 0.57
CA THR A 62 -15.08 8.35 1.06
C THR A 62 -13.60 8.09 0.79
N VAL A 63 -13.10 8.50 -0.39
CA VAL A 63 -11.67 8.43 -0.72
C VAL A 63 -10.84 9.34 0.20
N ALA A 64 -11.34 10.55 0.48
CA ALA A 64 -10.67 11.47 1.40
C ALA A 64 -10.59 10.90 2.82
N GLN A 65 -11.68 10.30 3.30
CA GLN A 65 -11.72 9.64 4.60
C GLN A 65 -10.75 8.46 4.65
N LEU A 66 -10.75 7.59 3.62
CA LEU A 66 -9.83 6.45 3.54
C LEU A 66 -8.37 6.92 3.55
N ALA A 67 -8.01 7.91 2.74
CA ALA A 67 -6.66 8.45 2.70
C ALA A 67 -6.22 9.01 4.06
N GLN A 68 -7.09 9.74 4.75
CA GLN A 68 -6.79 10.28 6.08
C GLN A 68 -6.56 9.16 7.10
N GLU A 69 -7.40 8.13 7.10
CA GLU A 69 -7.24 6.97 7.99
C GLU A 69 -5.96 6.17 7.68
N LEU A 70 -5.58 6.06 6.41
CA LEU A 70 -4.32 5.42 6.00
C LEU A 70 -3.10 6.17 6.56
N TYR A 71 -3.11 7.51 6.53
CA TYR A 71 -2.02 8.31 7.10
C TYR A 71 -2.00 8.23 8.63
N ASN A 72 -3.16 8.42 9.28
CA ASN A 72 -3.26 8.43 10.74
C ASN A 72 -2.86 7.09 11.36
N SER A 73 -3.20 5.99 10.69
CA SER A 73 -2.91 4.64 11.18
C SER A 73 -1.50 4.14 10.83
N GLY A 74 -0.79 4.81 9.92
CA GLY A 74 0.47 4.34 9.36
C GLY A 74 0.34 3.06 8.50
N LEU A 75 -0.89 2.68 8.13
CA LEU A 75 -1.17 1.39 7.50
C LEU A 75 -0.49 1.21 6.14
N LEU A 76 -0.33 2.29 5.36
CA LEU A 76 0.41 2.22 4.09
C LEU A 76 1.84 1.70 4.28
N ILE A 77 2.54 2.19 5.31
CA ILE A 77 3.90 1.78 5.60
C ILE A 77 3.91 0.33 6.11
N SER A 78 2.99 -0.01 7.02
CA SER A 78 2.86 -1.38 7.53
C SER A 78 2.55 -2.41 6.43
N LEU A 79 1.75 -2.07 5.42
CA LEU A 79 1.46 -2.96 4.28
C LEU A 79 2.70 -3.22 3.43
N VAL A 80 3.53 -2.20 3.21
CA VAL A 80 4.78 -2.34 2.46
C VAL A 80 5.81 -3.16 3.25
N GLU A 81 5.97 -2.87 4.54
CA GLU A 81 6.89 -3.60 5.44
C GLU A 81 6.55 -5.09 5.54
N ASN A 82 5.25 -5.43 5.56
CA ASN A 82 4.76 -6.78 5.76
C ASN A 82 4.24 -7.42 4.46
N LEU A 83 4.67 -6.92 3.30
CA LEU A 83 4.17 -7.36 2.00
C LEU A 83 4.39 -8.86 1.76
N GLN A 84 5.46 -9.43 2.34
CA GLN A 84 5.80 -10.85 2.21
C GLN A 84 4.74 -11.80 2.78
N VAL A 85 4.04 -11.41 3.86
CA VAL A 85 3.02 -12.27 4.50
C VAL A 85 1.64 -12.17 3.86
N ILE A 86 1.45 -11.22 2.93
CA ILE A 86 0.19 -11.05 2.18
C ILE A 86 0.15 -12.07 1.04
N ASP A 87 -1.03 -12.55 0.67
CA ASP A 87 -1.21 -13.46 -0.46
C ASP A 87 -0.85 -12.81 -1.81
N PHE A 88 -0.70 -13.61 -2.87
CA PHE A 88 -0.22 -13.13 -4.17
C PHE A 88 -1.12 -12.05 -4.79
N GLU A 89 -2.44 -12.22 -4.74
CA GLU A 89 -3.39 -11.21 -5.23
C GLU A 89 -3.42 -9.98 -4.31
N GLY A 90 -3.35 -10.16 -3.00
CA GLY A 90 -3.26 -9.04 -2.06
C GLY A 90 -2.02 -8.18 -2.26
N LYS A 91 -0.87 -8.77 -2.61
CA LYS A 91 0.34 -8.00 -3.00
C LYS A 91 0.07 -7.08 -4.20
N LYS A 92 -0.71 -7.52 -5.19
CA LYS A 92 -1.09 -6.69 -6.34
C LYS A 92 -2.06 -5.59 -5.92
N ASP A 93 -3.03 -5.91 -5.08
CA ASP A 93 -3.99 -4.94 -4.56
C ASP A 93 -3.30 -3.85 -3.73
N VAL A 94 -2.30 -4.21 -2.90
CA VAL A 94 -1.48 -3.24 -2.17
C VAL A 94 -0.77 -2.29 -3.12
N CYS A 95 -0.14 -2.79 -4.20
CA CYS A 95 0.49 -1.91 -5.20
C CYS A 95 -0.52 -0.94 -5.83
N GLN A 96 -1.71 -1.43 -6.18
CA GLN A 96 -2.76 -0.59 -6.78
C GLN A 96 -3.25 0.49 -5.81
N ILE A 97 -3.55 0.12 -4.56
CA ILE A 97 -3.97 1.04 -3.51
C ILE A 97 -2.89 2.09 -3.23
N PHE A 98 -1.64 1.64 -3.04
CA PHE A 98 -0.49 2.50 -2.79
C PHE A 98 -0.32 3.54 -3.90
N ASN A 99 -0.32 3.09 -5.16
CA ASN A 99 -0.11 3.96 -6.32
C ASN A 99 -1.29 4.92 -6.53
N ASN A 100 -2.52 4.47 -6.29
CA ASN A 100 -3.72 5.32 -6.40
C ASN A 100 -3.66 6.46 -5.37
N ILE A 101 -3.40 6.14 -4.11
CA ILE A 101 -3.27 7.13 -3.04
C ILE A 101 -2.07 8.05 -3.30
N LEU A 102 -0.94 7.53 -3.77
CA LEU A 102 0.24 8.35 -4.09
C LEU A 102 -0.05 9.41 -5.17
N ARG A 103 -0.83 9.07 -6.19
CA ARG A 103 -1.23 9.98 -7.27
C ARG A 103 -2.34 10.95 -6.88
N ARG A 104 -2.93 10.82 -5.69
CA ARG A 104 -4.03 11.68 -5.24
C ARG A 104 -3.57 13.12 -5.07
N GLN A 105 -4.34 14.05 -5.65
CA GLN A 105 -4.11 15.49 -5.57
C GLN A 105 -5.29 16.20 -4.89
N ILE A 106 -4.97 17.24 -4.12
CA ILE A 106 -5.95 18.19 -3.56
C ILE A 106 -5.50 19.59 -3.99
N GLY A 107 -6.14 20.12 -5.04
CA GLY A 107 -5.64 21.30 -5.73
C GLY A 107 -4.28 21.02 -6.37
N THR A 108 -3.26 21.80 -6.02
CA THR A 108 -1.88 21.62 -6.48
C THR A 108 -1.02 20.76 -5.56
N ARG A 109 -1.58 20.31 -4.42
CA ARG A 109 -0.84 19.53 -3.42
C ARG A 109 -1.00 18.03 -3.65
N CYS A 110 0.04 17.28 -3.29
CA CYS A 110 0.07 15.82 -3.32
C CYS A 110 0.23 15.32 -1.87
N PRO A 111 -0.87 15.09 -1.12
CA PRO A 111 -0.79 14.81 0.32
C PRO A 111 0.06 13.58 0.67
N THR A 112 0.03 12.54 -0.17
CA THR A 112 0.81 11.31 0.05
C THR A 112 2.31 11.54 -0.14
N VAL A 113 2.67 12.39 -1.10
CA VAL A 113 4.08 12.77 -1.33
C VAL A 113 4.60 13.53 -0.10
N GLU A 114 3.82 14.47 0.41
CA GLU A 114 4.16 15.22 1.63
C GLU A 114 4.26 14.30 2.85
N TYR A 115 3.34 13.32 2.97
CA TYR A 115 3.37 12.30 4.00
C TYR A 115 4.66 11.46 3.94
N PHE A 116 5.05 10.97 2.77
CA PHE A 116 6.30 10.20 2.59
C PHE A 116 7.57 11.03 2.73
N CYS A 117 7.52 12.34 2.47
CA CYS A 117 8.66 13.22 2.80
C CYS A 117 8.92 13.27 4.32
N SER A 118 7.86 13.12 5.12
CA SER A 118 7.93 13.08 6.59
C SER A 118 8.14 11.66 7.15
N HIS A 119 7.91 10.63 6.34
CA HIS A 119 8.00 9.20 6.68
C HIS A 119 8.84 8.47 5.62
N GLN A 120 10.12 8.84 5.54
CA GLN A 120 11.02 8.41 4.47
C GLN A 120 11.36 6.91 4.54
N GLU A 121 11.13 6.28 5.70
CA GLU A 121 11.34 4.86 5.92
C GLU A 121 10.65 3.98 4.87
N VAL A 122 9.49 4.40 4.36
CA VAL A 122 8.77 3.65 3.33
C VAL A 122 9.59 3.49 2.05
N LEU A 123 10.39 4.50 1.68
CA LEU A 123 11.22 4.46 0.48
C LEU A 123 12.37 3.45 0.67
N PHE A 124 12.96 3.42 1.86
CA PHE A 124 14.05 2.49 2.18
C PHE A 124 13.54 1.05 2.34
N ILE A 125 12.33 0.85 2.88
CA ILE A 125 11.67 -0.46 2.90
C ILE A 125 11.42 -0.96 1.48
N LEU A 126 10.91 -0.10 0.59
CA LEU A 126 10.72 -0.45 -0.83
C LEU A 126 12.05 -0.81 -1.51
N LEU A 127 13.12 -0.10 -1.20
CA LEU A 127 14.43 -0.33 -1.79
C LEU A 127 15.03 -1.67 -1.32
N LYS A 128 14.99 -1.95 -0.02
CA LYS A 128 15.39 -3.26 0.55
C LYS A 128 14.52 -4.41 0.05
N GLY A 129 13.29 -4.13 -0.37
CA GLY A 129 12.39 -5.14 -0.96
C GLY A 129 12.98 -5.86 -2.18
N TYR A 130 13.94 -5.26 -2.88
CA TYR A 130 14.68 -5.91 -3.98
C TYR A 130 15.47 -7.14 -3.53
N GLU A 131 15.89 -7.21 -2.27
CA GLU A 131 16.61 -8.36 -1.69
C GLU A 131 15.70 -9.56 -1.44
N THR A 132 14.37 -9.36 -1.49
CA THR A 132 13.38 -10.42 -1.25
C THR A 132 12.68 -10.79 -2.55
N PRO A 133 13.06 -11.90 -3.22
CA PRO A 133 12.56 -12.25 -4.56
C PRO A 133 11.03 -12.31 -4.69
N GLN A 134 10.32 -12.70 -3.61
CA GLN A 134 8.87 -12.84 -3.62
C GLN A 134 8.10 -11.51 -3.67
N VAL A 135 8.75 -10.39 -3.36
CA VAL A 135 8.13 -9.05 -3.33
C VAL A 135 8.89 -8.01 -4.16
N ALA A 136 10.10 -8.32 -4.63
CA ALA A 136 10.96 -7.41 -5.37
C ALA A 136 10.24 -6.68 -6.51
N LEU A 137 9.47 -7.38 -7.33
CA LEU A 137 8.70 -6.77 -8.42
C LEU A 137 7.64 -5.79 -7.91
N ASN A 138 6.91 -6.15 -6.86
CA ASN A 138 5.89 -5.29 -6.25
C ASN A 138 6.52 -4.02 -5.65
N CYS A 139 7.63 -4.19 -4.93
CA CYS A 139 8.41 -3.08 -4.39
C CYS A 139 8.93 -2.16 -5.51
N GLY A 140 9.44 -2.73 -6.60
CA GLY A 140 9.88 -1.96 -7.77
C GLY A 140 8.75 -1.18 -8.44
N ILE A 141 7.54 -1.75 -8.57
CA ILE A 141 6.36 -1.04 -9.09
C ILE A 141 6.03 0.18 -8.23
N MET A 142 5.96 0.02 -6.90
CA MET A 142 5.65 1.12 -5.98
C MET A 142 6.76 2.17 -5.91
N LEU A 143 8.02 1.74 -5.89
CA LEU A 143 9.18 2.64 -5.85
C LEU A 143 9.27 3.47 -7.13
N ARG A 144 9.05 2.85 -8.30
CA ARG A 144 9.01 3.57 -9.60
C ARG A 144 7.91 4.62 -9.65
N GLU A 145 6.79 4.42 -8.98
CA GLU A 145 5.76 5.45 -8.85
C GLU A 145 6.18 6.57 -7.89
N CYS A 146 6.84 6.24 -6.77
CA CYS A 146 7.38 7.25 -5.84
C CYS A 146 8.34 8.21 -6.56
N ILE A 147 9.31 7.69 -7.33
CA ILE A 147 10.34 8.49 -7.98
C ILE A 147 9.84 9.35 -9.16
N ARG A 148 8.54 9.25 -9.54
CA ARG A 148 7.91 10.22 -10.45
C ARG A 148 7.72 11.59 -9.80
N HIS A 149 7.78 11.65 -8.48
CA HIS A 149 7.70 12.88 -7.71
C HIS A 149 9.11 13.31 -7.30
N GLU A 150 9.53 14.49 -7.78
CA GLU A 150 10.86 15.06 -7.52
C GLU A 150 11.28 15.01 -6.04
N PRO A 151 10.43 15.35 -5.06
CA PRO A 151 10.82 15.28 -3.65
C PRO A 151 11.24 13.87 -3.19
N LEU A 152 10.52 12.83 -3.63
CA LEU A 152 10.81 11.45 -3.24
C LEU A 152 12.02 10.90 -3.99
N ALA A 153 12.13 11.23 -5.29
CA ALA A 153 13.32 10.88 -6.09
C ALA A 153 14.59 11.46 -5.47
N LYS A 154 14.54 12.70 -4.99
CA LYS A 154 15.66 13.36 -4.32
C LYS A 154 16.08 12.63 -3.03
N ILE A 155 15.12 12.17 -2.23
CA ILE A 155 15.40 11.40 -0.99
C ILE A 155 16.12 10.09 -1.35
N VAL A 156 15.60 9.34 -2.32
CA VAL A 156 16.20 8.07 -2.75
C VAL A 156 17.61 8.30 -3.30
N LEU A 157 17.78 9.24 -4.23
CA LEU A 157 19.04 9.48 -4.93
C LEU A 157 20.18 9.94 -4.01
N HIS A 158 19.87 10.69 -2.96
CA HIS A 158 20.86 11.17 -2.00
C HIS A 158 21.03 10.27 -0.78
N SER A 159 20.33 9.14 -0.73
CA SER A 159 20.54 8.14 0.33
C SER A 159 21.74 7.25 0.05
N ASP A 160 22.42 6.79 1.10
CA ASP A 160 23.50 5.80 0.97
C ASP A 160 22.98 4.50 0.33
N ASP A 161 21.71 4.16 0.62
CA ASP A 161 21.00 3.00 0.09
C ASP A 161 20.85 3.01 -1.44
N PHE A 162 21.01 4.16 -2.11
CA PHE A 162 20.98 4.24 -3.58
C PHE A 162 22.04 3.34 -4.22
N HIS A 163 23.22 3.20 -3.59
CA HIS A 163 24.31 2.39 -4.14
C HIS A 163 23.97 0.89 -4.17
N ASN A 164 22.97 0.45 -3.39
CA ASN A 164 22.51 -0.93 -3.41
C ASN A 164 21.94 -1.32 -4.79
N PHE A 165 21.47 -0.36 -5.60
CA PHE A 165 21.03 -0.62 -6.97
C PHE A 165 22.13 -1.23 -7.84
N PHE A 166 23.40 -0.89 -7.62
CA PHE A 166 24.51 -1.50 -8.38
C PHE A 166 24.63 -3.01 -8.09
N GLY A 167 24.30 -3.45 -6.87
CA GLY A 167 24.18 -4.88 -6.57
C GLY A 167 22.89 -5.48 -7.13
N TYR A 168 21.77 -4.76 -7.03
CA TYR A 168 20.47 -5.27 -7.48
C TYR A 168 20.42 -5.55 -8.99
N VAL A 169 21.06 -4.72 -9.83
CA VAL A 169 21.13 -4.93 -11.28
C VAL A 169 21.93 -6.18 -11.69
N GLU A 170 22.77 -6.71 -10.79
CA GLU A 170 23.52 -7.94 -11.02
C GLU A 170 22.73 -9.20 -10.61
N MET A 171 21.58 -9.05 -9.96
CA MET A 171 20.75 -10.17 -9.53
C MET A 171 20.05 -10.81 -10.74
N SER A 172 20.01 -12.14 -10.77
CA SER A 172 19.37 -12.92 -11.84
C SER A 172 17.86 -12.69 -11.99
N THR A 173 17.24 -12.04 -11.00
CA THR A 173 15.80 -11.75 -10.91
C THR A 173 15.47 -10.27 -11.15
N PHE A 174 16.42 -9.48 -11.66
CA PHE A 174 16.19 -8.08 -11.96
C PHE A 174 15.46 -7.92 -13.32
N ASP A 175 14.13 -7.75 -13.26
CA ASP A 175 13.25 -7.39 -14.38
C ASP A 175 13.14 -5.86 -14.57
#